data_AF-A0A849QMM4-F1
#
_entry.id   AF-A0A849QMM4-F1
#
_cell.length_a   1.000
_cell.length_b   1.000
_cell.length_c   1.000
_cell.angle_alpha   90.00
_cell.angle_beta   90.00
_cell.angle_gamma   90.00
#
_symmetry.space_group_name_H-M   'P 1'
#
loop_
_entity.id
_entity.type
_entity.pdbx_description
1 polymer ?
#
loop_
_entity_poly.entity_id
_entity_poly.type
_entity_poly.pdbx_seq_one_letter_code
_entity_poly.pdbx_strand_id
1 'polypeptide(L)'
;MPDLNKKIFDELTDRNIEFKNFSESHDDIVNFKTEPLLWHDKPNRVAQKLFSFLLENFMYRYLFNLMLRKSPNIASWALNDKDLIEKNLKKYSFEQSFIRLYKCYDCQYILKRIYAPEFSSIPTGDIAECPACGLKKLIYPNDYHSNFLIIPNDLIYFIETLRDIGVVHVKEYVLCSKCHVELGSKDELSGMTSCQLCGGEIVYTKRDEFKEDFLKLCKSKAGLWFEWFVYEIAKHVYENVECGLNLSYIDEEENNKDKEVDIIALHNDRLILIECKNVLGHTPPREYETITDIAPFFDDVYVVNFYQPHSDVKKKMIRSDSNIKVLDGNKLDDVFLNNDLIISQLLTADPWFGTGTISRISKDKQISVIQQIFKNFSDRDMINALIKIIDSRSISSDLWWTHFSSELEKALDFELKQISKVGESGENISNSLKLVSLYYYNFDKEKLSKIFNPSQVLNSLVGVNKLASYYDSEMRIIFGRLFQLYEVNDFDLAIISNDILFDQIFDDLYYTYFENYTWGKRDNTLSWMSFVFEKISNTKVHSFSQLIEREFKNPEFHSGTVADSMFAIFSKYELKFDDPEKLIIYESAKYLNEKGINEFVKYSAKRFIVKIDYN
;
A
#
# COMPACT_ATOMS: atom_id res chain seq x y z
N MET A 1 33.72 -14.23 -18.77
CA MET A 1 33.18 -13.67 -17.52
C MET A 1 32.69 -12.27 -17.84
N PRO A 2 31.45 -11.88 -17.51
CA PRO A 2 31.02 -10.50 -17.74
C PRO A 2 31.84 -9.58 -16.83
N ASP A 3 32.26 -8.43 -17.36
CA ASP A 3 33.23 -7.49 -16.77
C ASP A 3 32.88 -6.92 -15.38
N LEU A 4 31.68 -7.16 -14.85
CA LEU A 4 31.17 -6.52 -13.63
C LEU A 4 31.86 -7.03 -12.35
N ASN A 5 32.21 -8.31 -12.28
CA ASN A 5 32.72 -8.90 -11.03
C ASN A 5 34.25 -9.01 -10.98
N LYS A 6 34.95 -8.59 -12.05
CA LYS A 6 36.41 -8.59 -12.09
C LYS A 6 37.01 -7.74 -10.96
N LYS A 7 36.38 -6.62 -10.63
CA LYS A 7 36.80 -5.73 -9.55
C LYS A 7 36.83 -6.41 -8.18
N ILE A 8 35.83 -7.26 -7.87
CA ILE A 8 35.81 -8.01 -6.61
C ILE A 8 37.00 -8.96 -6.55
N PHE A 9 37.28 -9.68 -7.65
CA PHE A 9 38.40 -10.63 -7.69
C PHE A 9 39.77 -9.95 -7.65
N ASP A 10 39.90 -8.81 -8.33
CA ASP A 10 41.12 -7.98 -8.26
C ASP A 10 41.34 -7.49 -6.81
N GLU A 11 40.31 -6.96 -6.16
CA GLU A 11 40.38 -6.50 -4.76
C GLU A 11 40.66 -7.63 -3.76
N LEU A 12 40.06 -8.81 -3.96
CA LEU A 12 40.37 -10.00 -3.15
C LEU A 12 41.85 -10.38 -3.27
N THR A 13 42.37 -10.37 -4.50
CA THR A 13 43.77 -10.72 -4.79
C THR A 13 44.73 -9.72 -4.13
N ASP A 14 44.44 -8.41 -4.22
CA ASP A 14 45.24 -7.35 -3.58
C ASP A 14 45.28 -7.49 -2.05
N ARG A 15 44.28 -8.17 -1.47
CA ARG A 15 44.21 -8.49 -0.04
C ARG A 15 44.73 -9.88 0.33
N ASN A 16 45.43 -10.55 -0.59
CA ASN A 16 45.96 -11.92 -0.42
C ASN A 16 44.87 -12.97 -0.17
N ILE A 17 43.68 -12.77 -0.74
CA ILE A 17 42.61 -13.78 -0.78
C ILE A 17 42.52 -14.33 -2.20
N GLU A 18 42.66 -15.65 -2.34
CA GLU A 18 42.52 -16.35 -3.61
C GLU A 18 41.07 -16.84 -3.80
N PHE A 19 40.44 -16.46 -4.90
CA PHE A 19 39.18 -17.07 -5.34
C PHE A 19 39.45 -18.43 -6.00
N LYS A 20 38.88 -19.51 -5.45
CA LYS A 20 39.05 -20.86 -6.01
C LYS A 20 37.98 -21.17 -7.07
N ASN A 21 36.72 -21.11 -6.65
CA ASN A 21 35.56 -21.40 -7.49
C ASN A 21 34.28 -20.90 -6.81
N PHE A 22 33.18 -20.97 -7.54
CA PHE A 22 31.85 -20.81 -6.97
C PHE A 22 31.42 -22.09 -6.24
N SER A 23 30.71 -21.91 -5.13
CA SER A 23 30.02 -22.97 -4.40
C SER A 23 28.86 -23.53 -5.21
N GLU A 24 28.37 -24.71 -4.80
CA GLU A 24 27.19 -25.33 -5.41
C GLU A 24 25.93 -24.46 -5.30
N SER A 25 25.85 -23.56 -4.31
CA SER A 25 24.69 -22.68 -4.09
C SER A 25 24.69 -21.43 -4.99
N HIS A 26 25.82 -21.07 -5.59
CA HIS A 26 25.94 -19.85 -6.42
C HIS A 26 24.95 -19.86 -7.58
N ASP A 27 24.97 -20.92 -8.40
CA ASP A 27 24.10 -21.03 -9.57
C ASP A 27 22.62 -21.05 -9.15
N ASP A 28 22.29 -21.68 -8.03
CA ASP A 28 20.93 -21.69 -7.47
C ASP A 28 20.45 -20.27 -7.10
N ILE A 29 21.30 -19.48 -6.44
CA ILE A 29 20.98 -18.10 -6.02
C ILE A 29 20.88 -17.16 -7.25
N VAL A 30 21.85 -17.21 -8.16
CA VAL A 30 21.91 -16.31 -9.33
C VAL A 30 20.84 -16.64 -10.36
N ASN A 31 20.56 -17.93 -10.56
CA ASN A 31 19.57 -18.41 -11.53
C ASN A 31 18.16 -18.54 -10.94
N PHE A 32 17.88 -17.94 -9.78
CA PHE A 32 16.51 -17.80 -9.26
C PHE A 32 15.67 -16.85 -10.15
N LYS A 33 15.35 -17.35 -11.35
CA LYS A 33 14.46 -16.81 -12.36
C LYS A 33 13.47 -17.93 -12.65
N THR A 34 12.32 -17.91 -11.98
CA THR A 34 11.25 -18.88 -12.22
C THR A 34 10.71 -18.68 -13.64
N GLU A 35 11.28 -19.42 -14.59
CA GLU A 35 11.04 -19.51 -16.04
C GLU A 35 10.87 -18.23 -16.89
N PRO A 36 11.37 -18.24 -18.15
CA PRO A 36 10.94 -17.34 -19.20
C PRO A 36 9.76 -17.96 -19.95
N LEU A 37 8.53 -17.48 -19.76
CA LEU A 37 7.46 -17.74 -20.72
C LEU A 37 6.72 -16.45 -21.06
N LEU A 38 6.70 -16.21 -22.37
CA LEU A 38 5.86 -15.30 -23.17
C LEU A 38 4.51 -15.12 -22.45
N TRP A 39 3.89 -13.94 -22.43
CA TRP A 39 3.40 -13.21 -23.58
C TRP A 39 3.57 -11.70 -23.33
N HIS A 40 4.53 -11.11 -24.04
CA HIS A 40 4.80 -9.67 -24.21
C HIS A 40 5.27 -8.87 -22.98
N ASP A 41 6.60 -8.73 -22.91
CA ASP A 41 7.39 -7.67 -22.26
C ASP A 41 7.26 -7.46 -20.73
N LYS A 42 8.02 -8.26 -19.94
CA LYS A 42 8.93 -7.84 -18.83
C LYS A 42 9.46 -9.05 -18.00
N PRO A 43 10.68 -9.00 -17.42
CA PRO A 43 11.32 -10.15 -16.77
C PRO A 43 10.82 -10.42 -15.33
N ASN A 44 10.67 -11.71 -14.99
CA ASN A 44 10.69 -12.34 -13.65
C ASN A 44 9.67 -11.84 -12.57
N ARG A 45 8.37 -12.14 -12.74
CA ARG A 45 7.28 -11.71 -11.82
C ARG A 45 7.24 -12.44 -10.46
N VAL A 46 7.55 -13.74 -10.35
CA VAL A 46 7.31 -14.50 -9.10
C VAL A 46 8.40 -14.25 -8.07
N ALA A 47 9.68 -14.34 -8.47
CA ALA A 47 10.81 -14.08 -7.57
C ALA A 47 10.76 -12.67 -6.97
N GLN A 48 10.46 -11.67 -7.81
CA GLN A 48 10.29 -10.29 -7.36
C GLN A 48 9.08 -10.16 -6.42
N LYS A 49 7.91 -10.71 -6.77
CA LYS A 49 6.74 -10.69 -5.87
C LYS A 49 7.00 -11.39 -4.54
N LEU A 50 7.73 -12.50 -4.53
CA LEU A 50 8.13 -13.19 -3.30
C LEU A 50 9.11 -12.33 -2.50
N PHE A 51 10.13 -11.76 -3.14
CA PHE A 51 11.09 -10.86 -2.49
C PHE A 51 10.37 -9.70 -1.82
N SER A 52 9.51 -9.02 -2.57
CA SER A 52 8.62 -7.96 -2.12
C SER A 52 7.74 -8.38 -0.93
N PHE A 53 7.09 -9.54 -1.02
CA PHE A 53 6.26 -10.10 0.05
C PHE A 53 7.06 -10.36 1.33
N LEU A 54 8.23 -10.98 1.20
CA LEU A 54 9.10 -11.28 2.34
C LEU A 54 9.70 -10.00 2.94
N LEU A 55 9.94 -8.98 2.12
CA LEU A 55 10.44 -7.69 2.56
C LEU A 55 9.42 -6.93 3.41
N GLU A 56 8.12 -7.11 3.15
CA GLU A 56 7.10 -6.39 3.89
C GLU A 56 7.16 -6.67 5.39
N ASN A 57 7.27 -7.93 5.82
CA ASN A 57 7.07 -8.31 7.23
C ASN A 57 8.04 -9.38 7.72
N PHE A 58 8.66 -9.16 8.89
CA PHE A 58 9.46 -10.19 9.53
C PHE A 58 8.66 -11.48 9.86
N MET A 59 7.39 -11.37 10.24
CA MET A 59 6.52 -12.52 10.46
C MET A 59 6.18 -13.28 9.16
N TYR A 60 6.19 -12.62 7.99
CA TYR A 60 6.09 -13.33 6.71
C TYR A 60 7.34 -14.15 6.43
N ARG A 61 8.53 -13.57 6.62
CA ARG A 61 9.80 -14.32 6.52
C ARG A 61 9.80 -15.51 7.47
N TYR A 62 9.30 -15.32 8.69
CA TYR A 62 9.21 -16.37 9.71
C TYR A 62 8.31 -17.52 9.28
N LEU A 63 7.07 -17.20 8.88
CA LEU A 63 6.09 -18.19 8.42
C LEU A 63 6.58 -18.91 7.17
N PHE A 64 7.24 -18.19 6.28
CA PHE A 64 7.87 -18.75 5.10
C PHE A 64 8.95 -19.77 5.45
N ASN A 65 9.92 -19.41 6.30
CA ASN A 65 10.97 -20.32 6.78
C ASN A 65 10.40 -21.54 7.50
N LEU A 66 9.32 -21.37 8.28
CA LEU A 66 8.65 -22.46 8.97
C LEU A 66 7.99 -23.42 7.98
N MET A 67 7.33 -22.87 6.96
CA MET A 67 6.66 -23.64 5.93
C MET A 67 7.63 -24.44 5.06
N LEU A 68 8.81 -23.88 4.74
CA LEU A 68 9.88 -24.60 4.04
C LEU A 68 10.33 -25.87 4.79
N ARG A 69 10.26 -25.87 6.12
CA ARG A 69 10.70 -27.00 6.97
C ARG A 69 9.61 -28.03 7.23
N LYS A 70 8.34 -27.68 7.06
CA LYS A 70 7.19 -28.56 7.33
C LYS A 70 6.57 -29.06 6.05
N SER A 71 5.77 -28.20 5.43
CA SER A 71 5.05 -28.40 4.17
C SER A 71 4.08 -27.22 4.02
N PRO A 72 3.72 -26.81 2.78
CA PRO A 72 2.62 -25.87 2.56
C PRO A 72 1.23 -26.50 2.84
N ASN A 73 1.13 -27.80 3.13
CA ASN A 73 -0.15 -28.40 3.51
C ASN A 73 -0.48 -28.13 4.99
N ILE A 74 -1.26 -27.10 5.29
CA ILE A 74 -1.62 -26.69 6.68
C ILE A 74 -2.35 -27.79 7.44
N ALA A 75 -3.14 -28.62 6.76
CA ALA A 75 -3.84 -29.73 7.42
C ALA A 75 -2.88 -30.74 8.09
N SER A 76 -1.61 -30.74 7.70
CA SER A 76 -0.55 -31.55 8.31
C SER A 76 0.11 -30.89 9.53
N TRP A 77 -0.18 -29.62 9.83
CA TRP A 77 0.42 -28.91 10.95
C TRP A 77 -0.36 -29.23 12.22
N ALA A 78 0.34 -29.73 13.25
CA ALA A 78 -0.29 -29.95 14.54
C ALA A 78 -0.69 -28.59 15.16
N LEU A 79 -1.94 -28.44 15.62
CA LEU A 79 -2.40 -27.20 16.28
C LEU A 79 -1.60 -26.85 17.55
N ASN A 80 -0.90 -27.85 18.12
CA ASN A 80 -0.07 -27.74 19.32
C ASN A 80 1.43 -27.71 18.96
N ASP A 81 1.76 -27.42 17.72
CA ASP A 81 3.15 -27.41 17.27
C ASP A 81 3.95 -26.39 18.06
N LYS A 82 5.05 -26.83 18.66
CA LYS A 82 5.90 -26.00 19.53
C LYS A 82 6.40 -24.76 18.80
N ASP A 83 6.57 -24.81 17.48
CA ASP A 83 7.00 -23.64 16.72
C ASP A 83 5.92 -22.58 16.60
N LEU A 84 4.63 -22.95 16.70
CA LEU A 84 3.48 -22.05 16.65
C LEU A 84 3.00 -21.59 18.05
N ILE A 85 3.52 -22.17 19.12
CA ILE A 85 3.07 -21.86 20.49
C ILE A 85 3.58 -20.47 20.94
N GLU A 86 2.66 -19.73 21.58
CA GLU A 86 2.82 -18.38 22.12
C GLU A 86 4.14 -18.12 22.88
N LYS A 87 4.71 -19.11 23.59
CA LYS A 87 6.00 -18.95 24.30
C LYS A 87 7.18 -18.75 23.37
N ASN A 88 7.22 -19.43 22.23
CA ASN A 88 8.28 -19.23 21.24
C ASN A 88 8.05 -17.91 20.50
N LEU A 89 6.80 -17.62 20.12
CA LEU A 89 6.44 -16.34 19.49
C LEU A 89 6.62 -15.12 20.42
N LYS A 90 6.49 -15.26 21.75
CA LYS A 90 6.80 -14.20 22.72
C LYS A 90 8.30 -14.04 23.00
N LYS A 91 9.08 -15.13 22.85
CA LYS A 91 10.53 -15.10 23.05
C LYS A 91 11.24 -14.41 21.89
N TYR A 92 10.74 -14.61 20.67
CA TYR A 92 11.15 -13.83 19.50
C TYR A 92 10.31 -12.55 19.52
N SER A 93 10.88 -11.42 19.92
CA SER A 93 10.18 -10.13 19.85
C SER A 93 9.97 -9.75 18.39
N PHE A 94 8.91 -10.29 17.78
CA PHE A 94 8.38 -9.74 16.54
C PHE A 94 7.89 -8.34 16.90
N GLU A 95 8.60 -7.31 16.48
CA GLU A 95 8.16 -5.92 16.71
C GLU A 95 6.95 -5.58 15.82
N GLN A 96 6.67 -6.41 14.81
CA GLN A 96 5.72 -6.11 13.74
C GLN A 96 4.74 -7.27 13.53
N SER A 97 3.45 -7.00 13.72
CA SER A 97 2.37 -7.95 13.43
C SER A 97 1.79 -7.71 12.04
N PHE A 98 1.60 -8.77 11.24
CA PHE A 98 0.77 -8.71 10.01
C PHE A 98 -0.73 -8.88 10.33
N ILE A 99 -1.08 -9.11 11.59
CA ILE A 99 -2.46 -9.32 12.05
C ILE A 99 -2.87 -8.23 13.03
N ARG A 100 -4.06 -7.68 12.85
CA ARG A 100 -4.70 -6.78 13.80
C ARG A 100 -6.06 -7.31 14.25
N LEU A 101 -6.39 -7.09 15.52
CA LEU A 101 -7.66 -7.49 16.12
C LEU A 101 -8.47 -6.26 16.51
N TYR A 102 -9.75 -6.28 16.19
CA TYR A 102 -10.75 -5.44 16.83
C TYR A 102 -11.42 -6.25 17.93
N LYS A 103 -11.36 -5.75 19.16
CA LYS A 103 -11.98 -6.37 20.33
C LYS A 103 -13.11 -5.50 20.84
N CYS A 104 -14.17 -6.14 21.34
CA CYS A 104 -15.18 -5.43 22.11
C CYS A 104 -14.54 -4.82 23.35
N TYR A 105 -14.70 -3.52 23.58
CA TYR A 105 -14.06 -2.87 24.73
C TYR A 105 -14.58 -3.43 26.07
N ASP A 106 -15.85 -3.82 26.11
CA ASP A 106 -16.55 -4.25 27.32
C ASP A 106 -16.17 -5.70 27.71
N CYS A 107 -16.43 -6.66 26.82
CA CYS A 107 -16.21 -8.09 27.11
C CYS A 107 -14.93 -8.67 26.49
N GLN A 108 -14.13 -7.87 25.79
CA GLN A 108 -12.88 -8.28 25.13
C GLN A 108 -13.04 -9.37 24.04
N TYR A 109 -14.27 -9.71 23.65
CA TYR A 109 -14.55 -10.63 22.55
C TYR A 109 -13.94 -10.13 21.24
N ILE A 110 -13.26 -11.02 20.50
CA ILE A 110 -12.64 -10.68 19.20
C ILE A 110 -13.74 -10.56 18.14
N LEU A 111 -13.97 -9.34 17.67
CA LEU A 111 -15.01 -9.03 16.70
C LEU A 111 -14.52 -9.18 15.26
N LYS A 112 -13.29 -8.75 15.00
CA LYS A 112 -12.69 -8.84 13.66
C LYS A 112 -11.20 -9.09 13.76
N ARG A 113 -10.69 -9.86 12.80
CA ARG A 113 -9.27 -10.13 12.58
C ARG A 113 -8.96 -9.68 11.16
N ILE A 114 -7.98 -8.80 11.01
CA ILE A 114 -7.62 -8.17 9.73
C ILE A 114 -6.14 -8.43 9.48
N TYR A 115 -5.79 -8.66 8.21
CA TYR A 115 -4.44 -8.91 7.75
C TYR A 115 -3.81 -7.66 7.13
N ALA A 116 -2.48 -7.62 7.04
CA ALA A 116 -1.74 -6.43 6.60
C ALA A 116 -2.23 -5.79 5.28
N PRO A 117 -2.58 -6.56 4.23
CA PRO A 117 -3.12 -5.98 3.01
C PRO A 117 -4.49 -5.28 3.21
N GLU A 118 -5.21 -5.61 4.26
CA GLU A 118 -6.55 -5.07 4.55
C GLU A 118 -6.53 -3.89 5.54
N PHE A 119 -5.35 -3.46 6.01
CA PHE A 119 -5.27 -2.39 7.01
C PHE A 119 -5.72 -1.02 6.46
N SER A 120 -5.47 -0.75 5.18
CA SER A 120 -5.83 0.53 4.55
C SER A 120 -7.30 0.60 4.12
N SER A 121 -7.95 -0.56 3.96
CA SER A 121 -9.36 -0.67 3.53
C SER A 121 -10.33 -0.78 4.70
N ILE A 122 -9.88 -0.59 5.95
CA ILE A 122 -10.74 -0.58 7.13
C ILE A 122 -11.73 0.58 7.01
N PRO A 123 -13.04 0.33 6.84
CA PRO A 123 -14.02 1.39 6.73
C PRO A 123 -14.09 2.15 8.04
N THR A 124 -13.95 3.47 7.98
CA THR A 124 -14.23 4.36 9.11
C THR A 124 -15.73 4.54 9.28
N GLY A 125 -16.25 4.23 10.46
CA GLY A 125 -17.64 4.52 10.81
C GLY A 125 -18.63 3.37 10.59
N ASP A 126 -18.17 2.15 10.33
CA ASP A 126 -19.04 0.97 10.36
C ASP A 126 -19.46 0.66 11.80
N ILE A 127 -20.76 0.40 12.02
CA ILE A 127 -21.27 -0.03 13.33
C ILE A 127 -21.14 -1.55 13.44
N ALA A 128 -20.32 -2.03 14.37
CA ALA A 128 -20.26 -3.43 14.75
C ALA A 128 -21.05 -3.68 16.04
N GLU A 129 -21.84 -4.75 16.06
CA GLU A 129 -22.50 -5.28 17.24
C GLU A 129 -21.71 -6.46 17.80
N CYS A 130 -21.41 -6.43 19.10
CA CYS A 130 -20.73 -7.54 19.75
C CYS A 130 -21.68 -8.73 19.93
N PRO A 131 -21.38 -9.91 19.37
CA PRO A 131 -22.27 -11.07 19.50
C PRO A 131 -22.30 -11.62 20.94
N ALA A 132 -21.31 -11.30 21.77
CA ALA A 132 -21.22 -11.79 23.15
C ALA A 132 -22.02 -10.93 24.15
N CYS A 133 -22.04 -9.60 23.98
CA CYS A 133 -22.71 -8.70 24.93
C CYS A 133 -23.74 -7.74 24.30
N GLY A 134 -23.98 -7.81 22.99
CA GLY A 134 -24.97 -6.98 22.27
C GLY A 134 -24.56 -5.51 22.09
N LEU A 135 -23.38 -5.12 22.55
CA LEU A 135 -22.92 -3.73 22.49
C LEU A 135 -22.59 -3.30 21.06
N LYS A 136 -23.16 -2.17 20.62
CA LYS A 136 -22.92 -1.57 19.31
C LYS A 136 -21.91 -0.44 19.40
N LYS A 137 -20.91 -0.43 18.51
CA LYS A 137 -19.93 0.66 18.43
C LYS A 137 -19.48 0.91 16.98
N LEU A 138 -19.21 2.17 16.68
CA LEU A 138 -18.50 2.58 15.47
C LEU A 138 -17.05 2.06 15.52
N ILE A 139 -16.61 1.46 14.42
CA ILE A 139 -15.24 0.99 14.22
C ILE A 139 -14.41 2.14 13.65
N TYR A 140 -13.28 2.39 14.29
CA TYR A 140 -12.22 3.26 13.77
C TYR A 140 -10.94 2.45 13.53
N PRO A 141 -10.09 2.84 12.57
CA PRO A 141 -8.79 2.21 12.34
C PRO A 141 -7.90 2.12 13.58
N ASN A 142 -8.02 3.09 14.49
CA ASN A 142 -7.26 3.14 15.74
C ASN A 142 -7.78 2.18 16.83
N ASP A 143 -8.96 1.58 16.66
CA ASP A 143 -9.47 0.58 17.59
C ASP A 143 -8.83 -0.81 17.38
N TYR A 144 -7.98 -0.96 16.36
CA TYR A 144 -7.32 -2.22 16.04
C TYR A 144 -5.99 -2.36 16.76
N HIS A 145 -5.78 -3.52 17.40
CA HIS A 145 -4.56 -3.84 18.15
C HIS A 145 -3.75 -4.92 17.45
N SER A 146 -2.42 -4.79 17.44
CA SER A 146 -1.52 -5.83 16.93
C SER A 146 -1.73 -7.17 17.66
N ASN A 147 -1.71 -8.27 16.92
CA ASN A 147 -1.80 -9.62 17.48
C ASN A 147 -0.78 -10.58 16.87
N PHE A 148 0.09 -11.12 17.73
CA PHE A 148 1.17 -12.03 17.32
C PHE A 148 0.81 -13.51 17.44
N LEU A 149 -0.38 -13.83 17.96
CA LEU A 149 -0.83 -15.21 18.10
C LEU A 149 -1.33 -15.74 16.76
N ILE A 150 -0.58 -16.64 16.12
CA ILE A 150 -0.94 -17.25 14.84
C ILE A 150 -1.95 -18.39 15.06
N ILE A 151 -3.05 -18.37 14.32
CA ILE A 151 -4.08 -19.43 14.30
C ILE A 151 -4.14 -20.07 12.90
N PRO A 152 -4.79 -21.24 12.73
CA PRO A 152 -4.86 -21.93 11.44
C PRO A 152 -5.38 -21.07 10.28
N ASN A 153 -6.38 -20.23 10.53
CA ASN A 153 -6.93 -19.34 9.51
C ASN A 153 -5.90 -18.30 9.01
N ASP A 154 -4.96 -17.87 9.85
CA ASP A 154 -3.90 -16.95 9.42
C ASP A 154 -2.92 -17.66 8.48
N LEU A 155 -2.65 -18.95 8.74
CA LEU A 155 -1.81 -19.77 7.87
C LEU A 155 -2.52 -19.99 6.52
N ILE A 156 -3.82 -20.23 6.52
CA ILE A 156 -4.61 -20.39 5.28
C ILE A 156 -4.48 -19.13 4.43
N TYR A 157 -4.68 -17.95 5.03
CA TYR A 157 -4.51 -16.66 4.35
C TYR A 157 -3.09 -16.46 3.82
N PHE A 158 -2.07 -16.81 4.62
CA PHE A 158 -0.67 -16.72 4.20
C PHE A 158 -0.38 -17.61 2.97
N ILE A 159 -0.92 -18.82 2.93
CA ILE A 159 -0.73 -19.74 1.80
C ILE A 159 -1.52 -19.31 0.57
N GLU A 160 -2.74 -18.82 0.74
CA GLU A 160 -3.51 -18.21 -0.36
C GLU A 160 -2.73 -17.07 -1.00
N THR A 161 -2.11 -16.21 -0.19
CA THR A 161 -1.23 -15.14 -0.69
C THR A 161 -0.04 -15.70 -1.49
N LEU A 162 0.58 -16.78 -1.03
CA LEU A 162 1.67 -17.44 -1.75
C LEU A 162 1.21 -18.17 -3.03
N ARG A 163 -0.04 -18.63 -3.09
CA ARG A 163 -0.66 -19.13 -4.33
C ARG A 163 -0.84 -18.01 -5.34
N ASP A 164 -1.32 -16.85 -4.90
CA ASP A 164 -1.52 -15.67 -5.75
C ASP A 164 -0.20 -15.12 -6.30
N ILE A 165 0.88 -15.19 -5.51
CA ILE A 165 2.25 -14.89 -5.95
C ILE A 165 2.76 -15.95 -6.95
N GLY A 166 2.26 -17.18 -6.88
CA GLY A 166 2.66 -18.30 -7.74
C GLY A 166 3.78 -19.17 -7.18
N VAL A 167 4.06 -19.07 -5.88
CA VAL A 167 5.06 -19.89 -5.15
C VAL A 167 4.48 -21.24 -4.75
N VAL A 168 3.20 -21.24 -4.37
CA VAL A 168 2.43 -22.44 -4.03
C VAL A 168 1.39 -22.69 -5.12
N HIS A 169 1.07 -23.95 -5.38
CA HIS A 169 -0.04 -24.35 -6.23
C HIS A 169 -0.83 -25.47 -5.56
N VAL A 170 -2.08 -25.63 -5.98
CA VAL A 170 -2.91 -26.75 -5.54
C VAL A 170 -2.71 -27.89 -6.52
N LYS A 171 -2.20 -29.03 -6.03
CA LYS A 171 -2.07 -30.25 -6.81
C LYS A 171 -3.16 -31.25 -6.40
N GLU A 172 -3.78 -31.86 -7.40
CA GLU A 172 -4.79 -32.90 -7.21
C GLU A 172 -4.13 -34.28 -7.19
N TYR A 173 -4.38 -35.00 -6.11
CA TYR A 173 -3.87 -36.33 -5.85
C TYR A 173 -4.99 -37.35 -5.85
N VAL A 174 -4.62 -38.57 -6.22
CA VAL A 174 -5.49 -39.71 -6.31
C VAL A 174 -5.25 -40.62 -5.12
N LEU A 175 -6.26 -40.80 -4.27
CA LEU A 175 -6.22 -41.72 -3.13
C LEU A 175 -7.15 -42.89 -3.36
N CYS A 176 -6.81 -44.06 -2.83
CA CYS A 176 -7.79 -45.13 -2.70
C CYS A 176 -8.74 -44.88 -1.52
N SER A 177 -10.05 -44.95 -1.74
CA SER A 177 -11.09 -44.89 -0.69
C SER A 177 -10.95 -45.97 0.38
N LYS A 178 -10.40 -47.14 0.04
CA LYS A 178 -10.37 -48.33 0.89
C LYS A 178 -9.05 -48.49 1.65
N CYS A 179 -7.90 -48.29 1.00
CA CYS A 179 -6.59 -48.42 1.63
C CYS A 179 -5.91 -47.07 1.93
N HIS A 180 -6.49 -45.95 1.48
CA HIS A 180 -5.98 -44.59 1.66
C HIS A 180 -4.56 -44.34 1.12
N VAL A 181 -4.03 -45.26 0.31
CA VAL A 181 -2.74 -45.12 -0.37
C VAL A 181 -2.87 -44.08 -1.48
N GLU A 182 -1.87 -43.20 -1.55
CA GLU A 182 -1.68 -42.24 -2.64
C GLU A 182 -1.14 -42.98 -3.86
N LEU A 183 -1.87 -42.85 -4.98
CA LEU A 183 -1.58 -43.56 -6.21
C LEU A 183 -0.75 -42.72 -7.19
N GLY A 184 -0.78 -41.40 -7.05
CA GLY A 184 -0.09 -40.45 -7.95
C GLY A 184 -0.89 -39.16 -8.15
N SER A 185 -0.41 -38.30 -9.05
CA SER A 185 -1.13 -37.09 -9.45
C SER A 185 -2.31 -37.42 -10.36
N LYS A 186 -3.36 -36.58 -10.36
CA LYS A 186 -4.53 -36.76 -11.23
C LYS A 186 -4.16 -36.79 -12.71
N ASP A 187 -3.19 -35.98 -13.11
CA ASP A 187 -2.76 -35.85 -14.50
C ASP A 187 -2.05 -37.12 -14.99
N GLU A 188 -1.27 -37.78 -14.12
CA GLU A 188 -0.61 -39.06 -14.39
C GLU A 188 -1.60 -40.25 -14.49
N LEU A 189 -2.73 -40.15 -13.77
CA LEU A 189 -3.66 -41.27 -13.57
C LEU A 189 -5.00 -41.09 -14.30
N SER A 190 -5.04 -40.21 -15.31
CA SER A 190 -6.26 -39.99 -16.10
C SER A 190 -6.76 -41.32 -16.70
N GLY A 191 -7.98 -41.73 -16.32
CA GLY A 191 -8.60 -42.99 -16.77
C GLY A 191 -8.57 -44.15 -15.75
N MET A 192 -7.91 -44.01 -14.61
CA MET A 192 -7.95 -45.01 -13.54
C MET A 192 -9.27 -44.92 -12.76
N THR A 193 -10.01 -46.02 -12.63
CA THR A 193 -11.33 -46.07 -11.95
C THR A 193 -11.31 -46.82 -10.62
N SER A 194 -10.27 -47.62 -10.35
CA SER A 194 -10.11 -48.38 -9.10
C SER A 194 -8.64 -48.58 -8.74
N CYS A 195 -8.38 -48.73 -7.43
CA CYS A 195 -7.04 -48.96 -6.90
C CYS A 195 -6.52 -50.35 -7.28
N GLN A 196 -5.37 -50.41 -7.95
CA GLN A 196 -4.74 -51.67 -8.35
C GLN A 196 -4.30 -52.56 -7.17
N LEU A 197 -4.11 -51.99 -5.98
CA LEU A 197 -3.67 -52.73 -4.79
C LEU A 197 -4.81 -53.44 -4.05
N CYS A 198 -6.02 -52.89 -4.06
CA CYS A 198 -7.12 -53.41 -3.22
C CYS A 198 -8.51 -53.36 -3.84
N GLY A 199 -8.63 -52.90 -5.09
CA GLY A 199 -9.88 -52.76 -5.84
C GLY A 199 -10.81 -51.65 -5.34
N GLY A 200 -10.41 -50.84 -4.35
CA GLY A 200 -11.23 -49.76 -3.81
C GLY A 200 -11.40 -48.60 -4.81
N GLU A 201 -12.51 -47.89 -4.71
CA GLU A 201 -12.79 -46.70 -5.52
C GLU A 201 -11.73 -45.62 -5.30
N ILE A 202 -11.60 -44.74 -6.29
CA ILE A 202 -10.66 -43.64 -6.28
C ILE A 202 -11.32 -42.36 -5.78
N VAL A 203 -10.62 -41.63 -4.92
CA VAL A 203 -11.05 -40.33 -4.37
C VAL A 203 -9.99 -39.29 -4.73
N TYR A 204 -10.44 -38.11 -5.16
CA TYR A 204 -9.55 -36.98 -5.41
C TYR A 204 -9.38 -36.15 -4.15
N THR A 205 -8.14 -35.84 -3.79
CA THR A 205 -7.80 -34.88 -2.74
C THR A 205 -6.98 -33.74 -3.32
N LYS A 206 -7.17 -32.54 -2.79
CA LYS A 206 -6.35 -31.37 -3.10
C LYS A 206 -5.32 -31.18 -2.01
N ARG A 207 -4.07 -30.84 -2.38
CA ARG A 207 -3.03 -30.43 -1.43
C ARG A 207 -2.25 -29.26 -1.99
N ASP A 208 -1.86 -28.37 -1.09
CA ASP A 208 -0.92 -27.31 -1.41
C ASP A 208 0.48 -27.87 -1.54
N GLU A 209 1.15 -27.46 -2.62
CA GLU A 209 2.53 -27.80 -2.90
C GLU A 209 3.29 -26.60 -3.43
N PHE A 210 4.55 -26.51 -3.05
CA PHE A 210 5.49 -25.63 -3.69
C PHE A 210 5.66 -26.03 -5.17
N LYS A 211 5.77 -25.06 -6.09
CA LYS A 211 6.14 -25.38 -7.48
C LYS A 211 7.52 -26.02 -7.55
N GLU A 212 7.74 -26.94 -8.48
CA GLU A 212 8.99 -27.73 -8.57
C GLU A 212 10.26 -26.89 -8.66
N ASP A 213 10.25 -25.79 -9.41
CA ASP A 213 11.42 -24.91 -9.54
C ASP A 213 11.74 -24.16 -8.24
N PHE A 214 10.70 -23.84 -7.46
CA PHE A 214 10.85 -23.25 -6.13
C PHE A 214 11.33 -24.30 -5.10
N LEU A 215 10.86 -25.55 -5.23
CA LEU A 215 11.32 -26.69 -4.44
C LEU A 215 12.80 -27.02 -4.67
N LYS A 216 13.30 -26.92 -5.90
CA LYS A 216 14.72 -27.16 -6.20
C LYS A 216 15.64 -26.20 -5.42
N LEU A 217 15.27 -24.91 -5.35
CA LEU A 217 16.01 -23.89 -4.58
C LEU A 217 15.95 -24.13 -3.05
N CYS A 218 14.78 -24.51 -2.52
CA CYS A 218 14.57 -24.58 -1.08
C CYS A 218 14.89 -25.94 -0.45
N LYS A 219 14.96 -27.02 -1.25
CA LYS A 219 15.13 -28.40 -0.75
C LYS A 219 16.59 -28.83 -0.54
N SER A 220 17.57 -28.19 -1.16
CA SER A 220 18.98 -28.60 -1.01
C SER A 220 19.61 -28.12 0.31
N LYS A 221 19.30 -26.89 0.78
CA LYS A 221 19.64 -26.40 2.12
C LYS A 221 18.55 -25.43 2.62
N ALA A 222 17.97 -25.69 3.79
CA ALA A 222 16.93 -24.82 4.38
C ALA A 222 17.38 -23.34 4.63
N GLY A 223 18.65 -23.01 4.41
CA GLY A 223 19.25 -21.67 4.52
C GLY A 223 19.28 -20.85 3.21
N LEU A 224 19.29 -21.49 2.04
CA LEU A 224 19.61 -20.81 0.76
C LEU A 224 18.63 -19.67 0.42
N TRP A 225 17.35 -19.81 0.76
CA TRP A 225 16.35 -18.76 0.51
C TRP A 225 16.71 -17.45 1.23
N PHE A 226 17.36 -17.54 2.40
CA PHE A 226 17.72 -16.37 3.19
C PHE A 226 18.95 -15.69 2.62
N GLU A 227 19.95 -16.47 2.18
CA GLU A 227 21.12 -15.96 1.44
C GLU A 227 20.68 -15.27 0.15
N TRP A 228 19.79 -15.90 -0.63
CA TRP A 228 19.18 -15.28 -1.81
C TRP A 228 18.49 -13.95 -1.47
N PHE A 229 17.69 -13.92 -0.41
CA PHE A 229 16.98 -12.71 0.02
C PHE A 229 17.96 -11.58 0.38
N VAL A 230 19.04 -11.87 1.11
CA VAL A 230 20.07 -10.88 1.46
C VAL A 230 20.89 -10.46 0.24
N TYR A 231 21.19 -11.39 -0.67
CA TYR A 231 21.91 -11.13 -1.92
C TYR A 231 21.13 -10.18 -2.84
N GLU A 232 19.82 -10.39 -2.98
CA GLU A 232 18.97 -9.49 -3.76
C GLU A 232 18.95 -8.08 -3.16
N ILE A 233 18.88 -7.94 -1.83
CA ILE A 233 19.01 -6.63 -1.19
C ILE A 233 20.39 -6.02 -1.49
N ALA A 234 21.46 -6.78 -1.29
CA ALA A 234 22.83 -6.30 -1.49
C ALA A 234 23.05 -5.78 -2.91
N LYS A 235 22.54 -6.47 -3.94
CA LYS A 235 22.61 -6.04 -5.34
C LYS A 235 21.94 -4.71 -5.62
N HIS A 236 20.97 -4.31 -4.80
CA HIS A 236 20.34 -3.01 -4.93
C HIS A 236 21.13 -1.90 -4.24
N VAL A 237 21.97 -2.23 -3.26
CA VAL A 237 22.72 -1.26 -2.44
C VAL A 237 24.12 -1.00 -2.98
N TYR A 238 24.80 -2.06 -3.38
CA TYR A 238 26.22 -2.02 -3.68
C TYR A 238 26.46 -2.14 -5.19
N GLU A 239 27.58 -1.57 -5.64
CA GLU A 239 27.90 -1.48 -7.06
C GLU A 239 28.23 -2.84 -7.67
N ASN A 240 28.98 -3.66 -6.92
CA ASN A 240 29.38 -4.99 -7.34
C ASN A 240 29.08 -5.94 -6.18
N VAL A 241 28.40 -7.05 -6.48
CA VAL A 241 27.99 -8.04 -5.49
C VAL A 241 28.12 -9.43 -6.09
N GLU A 242 28.68 -10.35 -5.33
CA GLU A 242 28.81 -11.75 -5.68
C GLU A 242 28.38 -12.64 -4.52
N CYS A 243 27.93 -13.87 -4.80
CA CYS A 243 27.48 -14.82 -3.76
C CYS A 243 28.10 -16.21 -3.91
N GLY A 244 28.15 -16.94 -2.79
CA GLY A 244 28.57 -18.34 -2.72
C GLY A 244 30.00 -18.55 -3.26
N LEU A 245 30.99 -17.85 -2.71
CA LEU A 245 32.38 -17.95 -3.16
C LEU A 245 33.19 -18.85 -2.24
N ASN A 246 34.02 -19.74 -2.82
CA ASN A 246 35.04 -20.46 -2.06
C ASN A 246 36.37 -19.72 -2.16
N LEU A 247 36.88 -19.31 -1.02
CA LEU A 247 38.08 -18.49 -0.87
C LEU A 247 39.20 -19.28 -0.17
N SER A 248 40.44 -19.04 -0.58
CA SER A 248 41.66 -19.42 0.15
C SER A 248 42.30 -18.17 0.74
N TYR A 249 42.76 -18.24 1.98
CA TYR A 249 43.57 -17.19 2.59
C TYR A 249 44.56 -17.79 3.60
N ILE A 250 45.58 -17.01 3.95
CA ILE A 250 46.58 -17.38 4.95
C ILE A 250 46.19 -16.68 6.26
N ASP A 251 45.91 -17.43 7.32
CA ASP A 251 45.57 -16.85 8.63
C ASP A 251 46.79 -16.23 9.35
N GLU A 252 46.57 -15.63 10.52
CA GLU A 252 47.63 -15.01 11.32
C GLU A 252 48.72 -16.00 11.78
N GLU A 253 48.43 -17.30 11.75
CA GLU A 253 49.35 -18.39 12.10
C GLU A 253 50.05 -18.99 10.87
N GLU A 254 49.98 -18.32 9.71
CA GLU A 254 50.53 -18.75 8.42
C GLU A 254 49.92 -20.05 7.87
N ASN A 255 48.73 -20.46 8.34
CA ASN A 255 48.04 -21.63 7.82
C ASN A 255 47.16 -21.27 6.63
N ASN A 256 47.18 -22.08 5.58
CA ASN A 256 46.21 -21.95 4.49
C ASN A 256 44.82 -22.44 4.97
N LYS A 257 43.82 -21.58 4.83
CA LYS A 257 42.43 -21.83 5.19
C LYS A 257 41.54 -21.67 3.98
N ASP A 258 40.57 -22.57 3.88
CA ASP A 258 39.53 -22.53 2.87
C ASP A 258 38.21 -22.20 3.54
N LYS A 259 37.45 -21.28 2.93
CA LYS A 259 36.15 -20.89 3.44
C LYS A 259 35.16 -20.57 2.33
N GLU A 260 33.97 -21.14 2.43
CA GLU A 260 32.79 -20.68 1.70
C GLU A 260 32.26 -19.41 2.37
N VAL A 261 32.07 -18.34 1.59
CA VAL A 261 31.42 -17.11 2.05
C VAL A 261 30.13 -16.88 1.28
N ASP A 262 29.11 -16.41 2.00
CA ASP A 262 27.76 -16.30 1.47
C ASP A 262 27.65 -15.18 0.43
N ILE A 263 28.09 -13.95 0.78
CA ILE A 263 28.00 -12.77 -0.09
C ILE A 263 29.23 -11.87 0.12
N ILE A 264 29.79 -11.36 -0.98
CA ILE A 264 30.80 -10.30 -0.98
C ILE A 264 30.27 -9.12 -1.79
N ALA A 265 30.49 -7.91 -1.28
CA ALA A 265 30.18 -6.67 -1.99
C ALA A 265 31.39 -5.74 -2.04
N LEU A 266 31.49 -4.96 -3.11
CA LEU A 266 32.46 -3.88 -3.26
C LEU A 266 31.71 -2.56 -3.48
N HIS A 267 31.97 -1.59 -2.60
CA HIS A 267 31.32 -0.29 -2.65
C HIS A 267 32.26 0.83 -2.19
N ASN A 268 32.47 1.85 -3.03
CA ASN A 268 33.45 2.92 -2.79
C ASN A 268 34.83 2.37 -2.37
N ASP A 269 35.32 1.37 -3.11
CA ASP A 269 36.58 0.66 -2.86
C ASP A 269 36.67 -0.03 -1.48
N ARG A 270 35.54 -0.20 -0.78
CA ARG A 270 35.46 -0.98 0.45
C ARG A 270 34.97 -2.38 0.16
N LEU A 271 35.74 -3.38 0.57
CA LEU A 271 35.39 -4.79 0.44
C LEU A 271 34.59 -5.23 1.68
N ILE A 272 33.38 -5.71 1.44
CA ILE A 272 32.37 -6.01 2.46
C ILE A 272 32.06 -7.50 2.41
N LEU A 273 32.17 -8.18 3.55
CA LEU A 273 31.72 -9.56 3.72
C LEU A 273 30.34 -9.58 4.38
N ILE A 274 29.41 -10.38 3.85
CA ILE A 274 28.09 -10.58 4.44
C ILE A 274 27.84 -12.08 4.62
N GLU A 275 27.64 -12.47 5.87
CA GLU A 275 27.46 -13.85 6.32
C GLU A 275 26.05 -14.05 6.88
N CYS A 276 25.27 -14.93 6.27
CA CYS A 276 23.87 -15.18 6.57
C CYS A 276 23.71 -16.40 7.48
N LYS A 277 22.92 -16.26 8.55
CA LYS A 277 22.67 -17.37 9.50
C LYS A 277 21.17 -17.61 9.66
N ASN A 278 20.66 -18.69 9.08
CA ASN A 278 19.25 -19.12 9.16
C ASN A 278 19.03 -20.29 10.15
N VAL A 279 19.40 -20.08 11.42
CA VAL A 279 19.18 -21.07 12.49
C VAL A 279 17.88 -20.73 13.23
N LEU A 280 16.91 -21.66 13.25
CA LEU A 280 15.70 -21.51 14.08
C LEU A 280 16.11 -21.36 15.55
N GLY A 281 15.84 -20.18 16.11
CA GLY A 281 16.15 -19.87 17.50
C GLY A 281 17.43 -19.06 17.70
N HIS A 282 18.41 -19.63 18.39
CA HIS A 282 19.69 -18.96 18.63
C HIS A 282 20.79 -19.63 17.83
N THR A 283 21.48 -18.87 17.00
CA THR A 283 22.70 -19.32 16.33
C THR A 283 23.78 -19.63 17.38
N PRO A 284 24.38 -20.83 17.38
CA PRO A 284 25.39 -21.19 18.37
C PRO A 284 26.73 -20.46 18.13
N PRO A 285 27.53 -20.19 19.19
CA PRO A 285 28.79 -19.43 19.07
C PRO A 285 29.77 -19.95 18.02
N ARG A 286 29.84 -21.27 17.82
CA ARG A 286 30.72 -21.90 16.82
C ARG A 286 30.50 -21.42 15.38
N GLU A 287 29.28 -21.01 15.04
CA GLU A 287 28.93 -20.52 13.68
C GLU A 287 29.56 -19.14 13.40
N TYR A 288 30.10 -18.50 14.44
CA TYR A 288 30.72 -17.19 14.37
C TYR A 288 32.26 -17.25 14.45
N GLU A 289 32.82 -18.35 14.96
CA GLU A 289 34.28 -18.52 15.12
C GLU A 289 34.97 -18.49 13.75
N THR A 290 34.40 -19.13 12.73
CA THR A 290 34.96 -19.08 11.37
C THR A 290 34.82 -17.72 10.70
N ILE A 291 34.01 -16.81 11.23
CA ILE A 291 33.84 -15.45 10.70
C ILE A 291 34.97 -14.55 11.21
N THR A 292 35.39 -14.71 12.47
CA THR A 292 36.49 -13.93 13.03
C THR A 292 37.81 -14.19 12.32
N ASP A 293 38.02 -15.40 11.79
CA ASP A 293 39.28 -15.77 11.12
C ASP A 293 39.46 -15.05 9.78
N ILE A 294 38.37 -14.83 9.04
CA ILE A 294 38.41 -14.20 7.72
C ILE A 294 38.13 -12.68 7.79
N ALA A 295 37.55 -12.19 8.89
CA ALA A 295 37.16 -10.79 9.05
C ALA A 295 38.29 -9.76 8.83
N PRO A 296 39.57 -10.01 9.21
CA PRO A 296 40.66 -9.03 9.04
C PRO A 296 40.93 -8.62 7.59
N PHE A 297 40.52 -9.44 6.63
CA PHE A 297 40.71 -9.15 5.20
C PHE A 297 39.64 -8.23 4.61
N PHE A 298 38.58 -7.91 5.37
CA PHE A 298 37.45 -7.11 4.90
C PHE A 298 37.34 -5.81 5.68
N ASP A 299 36.90 -4.74 5.02
CA ASP A 299 36.75 -3.42 5.65
C ASP A 299 35.52 -3.36 6.56
N ASP A 300 34.48 -4.11 6.21
CA ASP A 300 33.26 -4.26 6.96
C ASP A 300 32.79 -5.72 6.87
N VAL A 301 32.37 -6.29 8.00
CA VAL A 301 31.81 -7.64 8.05
C VAL A 301 30.43 -7.58 8.67
N TYR A 302 29.42 -8.04 7.95
CA TYR A 302 28.05 -8.13 8.44
C TYR A 302 27.68 -9.59 8.71
N VAL A 303 27.36 -9.90 9.96
CA VAL A 303 26.76 -11.20 10.29
C VAL A 303 25.26 -11.01 10.44
N VAL A 304 24.53 -11.43 9.41
CA VAL A 304 23.09 -11.26 9.30
C VAL A 304 22.40 -12.52 9.80
N ASN A 305 21.77 -12.41 10.97
CA ASN A 305 21.03 -13.51 11.55
C ASN A 305 19.55 -13.38 11.21
N PHE A 306 18.94 -14.47 10.74
CA PHE A 306 17.50 -14.47 10.53
C PHE A 306 16.74 -14.31 11.85
N TYR A 307 17.23 -14.91 12.93
CA TYR A 307 16.70 -14.76 14.29
C TYR A 307 17.65 -13.98 15.20
N GLN A 308 17.14 -13.49 16.34
CA GLN A 308 17.97 -12.74 17.28
C GLN A 308 19.13 -13.60 17.82
N PRO A 309 20.39 -13.14 17.69
CA PRO A 309 21.55 -13.87 18.16
C PRO A 309 21.55 -13.96 19.70
N HIS A 310 22.22 -14.97 20.25
CA HIS A 310 22.37 -15.11 21.70
C HIS A 310 23.10 -13.89 22.30
N SER A 311 22.70 -13.43 23.49
CA SER A 311 23.28 -12.24 24.14
C SER A 311 24.80 -12.30 24.30
N ASP A 312 25.32 -13.51 24.52
CA ASP A 312 26.75 -13.75 24.76
C ASP A 312 27.58 -13.71 23.47
N VAL A 313 26.96 -13.99 22.32
CA VAL A 313 27.59 -13.85 21.01
C VAL A 313 27.79 -12.37 20.69
N LYS A 314 26.75 -11.54 20.86
CA LYS A 314 26.87 -10.07 20.70
C LYS A 314 28.01 -9.52 21.57
N LYS A 315 28.12 -9.98 22.82
CA LYS A 315 29.19 -9.54 23.74
C LYS A 315 30.59 -10.04 23.33
N LYS A 316 30.71 -11.24 22.77
CA LYS A 316 32.01 -11.80 22.33
C LYS A 316 32.49 -11.14 21.03
N MET A 317 31.65 -11.06 20.01
CA MET A 317 32.06 -10.53 18.70
C MET A 317 32.37 -9.03 18.73
N ILE A 318 31.60 -8.23 19.48
CA ILE A 318 31.86 -6.79 19.66
C ILE A 318 33.20 -6.53 20.39
N ARG A 319 33.69 -7.52 21.15
CA ARG A 319 34.96 -7.41 21.89
C ARG A 319 36.16 -7.94 21.11
N SER A 320 35.96 -8.80 20.12
CA SER A 320 37.06 -9.46 19.40
C SER A 320 37.51 -8.69 18.16
N ASP A 321 36.59 -7.99 17.47
CA ASP A 321 36.97 -7.21 16.29
C ASP A 321 36.03 -6.03 16.05
N SER A 322 36.57 -4.90 15.60
CA SER A 322 35.85 -3.62 15.49
C SER A 322 35.10 -3.45 14.16
N ASN A 323 35.42 -4.26 13.15
CA ASN A 323 34.78 -4.23 11.83
C ASN A 323 33.57 -5.18 11.70
N ILE A 324 33.31 -6.05 12.69
CA ILE A 324 32.18 -7.01 12.66
C ILE A 324 30.90 -6.39 13.24
N LYS A 325 29.86 -6.34 12.42
CA LYS A 325 28.51 -5.86 12.75
C LYS A 325 27.52 -7.03 12.73
N VAL A 326 27.01 -7.38 13.91
CA VAL A 326 25.99 -8.44 14.04
C VAL A 326 24.60 -7.85 13.94
N LEU A 327 23.88 -8.22 12.88
CA LEU A 327 22.51 -7.81 12.58
C LEU A 327 21.55 -8.96 12.85
N ASP A 328 20.34 -8.62 13.28
CA ASP A 328 19.20 -9.54 13.32
C ASP A 328 18.22 -9.19 12.19
N GLY A 329 17.30 -10.12 11.88
CA GLY A 329 16.38 -10.01 10.74
C GLY A 329 15.42 -8.82 10.81
N ASN A 330 15.30 -8.15 11.96
CA ASN A 330 14.53 -6.91 12.10
C ASN A 330 15.36 -5.68 11.69
N LYS A 331 16.68 -5.72 11.83
CA LYS A 331 17.60 -4.60 11.53
C LYS A 331 18.17 -4.63 10.12
N LEU A 332 18.02 -5.75 9.42
CA LEU A 332 18.44 -5.90 8.03
C LEU A 332 17.86 -4.80 7.15
N ASP A 333 16.56 -4.50 7.34
CA ASP A 333 15.82 -3.58 6.49
C ASP A 333 16.33 -2.13 6.65
N ASP A 334 16.67 -1.70 7.87
CA ASP A 334 17.21 -0.35 8.13
C ASP A 334 18.64 -0.17 7.59
N VAL A 335 19.45 -1.24 7.56
CA VAL A 335 20.86 -1.18 7.15
C VAL A 335 21.01 -1.32 5.63
N PHE A 336 20.24 -2.21 5.02
CA PHE A 336 20.46 -2.61 3.63
C PHE A 336 19.35 -2.19 2.67
N LEU A 337 18.23 -1.58 3.11
CA LEU A 337 17.32 -1.00 2.13
C LEU A 337 17.76 0.42 1.82
N ASN A 338 18.32 0.64 0.63
CA ASN A 338 18.48 2.00 0.14
C ASN A 338 17.14 2.57 -0.34
N ASN A 339 17.12 3.88 -0.54
CA ASN A 339 15.90 4.57 -0.93
C ASN A 339 15.45 4.16 -2.35
N ASP A 340 16.39 3.90 -3.25
CA ASP A 340 16.11 3.47 -4.62
C ASP A 340 15.34 2.16 -4.67
N LEU A 341 15.73 1.18 -3.85
CA LEU A 341 15.01 -0.08 -3.73
C LEU A 341 13.60 0.16 -3.20
N ILE A 342 13.43 0.92 -2.12
CA ILE A 342 12.11 1.21 -1.54
C ILE A 342 11.21 1.92 -2.57
N ILE A 343 11.75 2.87 -3.33
CA ILE A 343 11.03 3.56 -4.40
C ILE A 343 10.69 2.59 -5.54
N SER A 344 11.62 1.74 -5.97
CA SER A 344 11.35 0.72 -6.99
C SER A 344 10.23 -0.24 -6.56
N GLN A 345 10.18 -0.60 -5.27
CA GLN A 345 9.13 -1.42 -4.68
C GLN A 345 7.77 -0.70 -4.70
N LEU A 346 7.75 0.60 -4.38
CA LEU A 346 6.56 1.43 -4.56
C LEU A 346 6.10 1.43 -6.02
N LEU A 347 7.00 1.39 -6.99
CA LEU A 347 6.65 1.44 -8.41
C LEU A 347 6.20 0.12 -9.01
N THR A 348 6.33 -1.00 -8.29
CA THR A 348 5.82 -2.30 -8.74
C THR A 348 4.31 -2.28 -8.99
N ALA A 349 3.84 -3.15 -9.89
CA ALA A 349 2.45 -3.20 -10.32
C ALA A 349 1.47 -3.61 -9.20
N ASP A 350 1.96 -4.26 -8.14
CA ASP A 350 1.19 -4.62 -6.96
C ASP A 350 1.47 -3.59 -5.84
N PRO A 351 0.61 -2.56 -5.66
CA PRO A 351 0.87 -1.42 -4.79
C PRO A 351 1.03 -1.78 -3.30
N TRP A 352 0.58 -2.96 -2.90
CA TRP A 352 0.64 -3.47 -1.52
C TRP A 352 2.08 -3.65 -1.02
N PHE A 353 2.98 -4.11 -1.89
CA PHE A 353 4.34 -4.46 -1.49
C PHE A 353 5.21 -3.26 -1.09
N GLY A 354 5.20 -2.21 -1.91
CA GLY A 354 6.00 -1.02 -1.63
C GLY A 354 5.45 -0.19 -0.47
N THR A 355 4.13 -0.10 -0.35
CA THR A 355 3.47 0.68 0.72
C THR A 355 3.57 -0.03 2.07
N GLY A 356 3.50 -1.36 2.08
CA GLY A 356 3.83 -2.18 3.25
C GLY A 356 5.25 -1.93 3.76
N THR A 357 6.24 -1.91 2.85
CA THR A 357 7.64 -1.64 3.17
C THR A 357 7.84 -0.25 3.80
N ILE A 358 7.36 0.82 3.16
CA ILE A 358 7.57 2.19 3.68
C ILE A 358 6.87 2.42 5.04
N SER A 359 5.74 1.77 5.30
CA SER A 359 5.04 1.92 6.60
C SER A 359 5.80 1.32 7.80
N ARG A 360 6.82 0.47 7.55
CA ARG A 360 7.48 -0.38 8.56
C ARG A 360 8.94 -0.05 8.81
N ILE A 361 9.62 0.61 7.87
CA ILE A 361 10.97 1.15 8.08
C ILE A 361 10.95 2.28 9.13
N SER A 362 12.11 2.55 9.74
CA SER A 362 12.25 3.62 10.73
C SER A 362 11.80 5.00 10.20
N LYS A 363 11.32 5.88 11.10
CA LYS A 363 10.84 7.23 10.72
C LYS A 363 11.90 8.04 9.98
N ASP A 364 13.16 7.97 10.42
CA ASP A 364 14.27 8.66 9.76
C ASP A 364 14.47 8.15 8.32
N LYS A 365 14.28 6.84 8.11
CA LYS A 365 14.33 6.24 6.79
C LYS A 365 13.13 6.61 5.92
N GLN A 366 11.92 6.62 6.49
CA GLN A 366 10.72 7.15 5.81
C GLN A 366 10.99 8.58 5.32
N ILE A 367 11.54 9.43 6.21
CA ILE A 367 11.87 10.81 5.89
C ILE A 367 12.87 10.85 4.73
N SER A 368 13.95 10.08 4.80
CA SER A 368 14.98 10.02 3.74
C SER A 368 14.41 9.62 2.37
N VAL A 369 13.55 8.59 2.33
CA VAL A 369 12.90 8.13 1.09
C VAL A 369 12.02 9.23 0.49
N ILE A 370 11.18 9.87 1.30
CA ILE A 370 10.28 10.93 0.86
C ILE A 370 11.07 12.17 0.40
N GLN A 371 12.15 12.53 1.10
CA GLN A 371 13.04 13.62 0.67
C GLN A 371 13.62 13.36 -0.72
N GLN A 372 14.01 12.12 -1.00
CA GLN A 372 14.51 11.74 -2.31
C GLN A 372 13.43 11.81 -3.41
N ILE A 373 12.21 11.37 -3.10
CA ILE A 373 11.06 11.53 -4.00
C ILE A 373 10.84 13.00 -4.33
N PHE A 374 10.81 13.89 -3.33
CA PHE A 374 10.65 15.32 -3.55
C PHE A 374 11.82 15.97 -4.30
N LYS A 375 13.05 15.52 -4.06
CA LYS A 375 14.24 16.01 -4.76
C LYS A 375 14.16 15.76 -6.27
N ASN A 376 13.51 14.67 -6.67
CA ASN A 376 13.37 14.22 -8.06
C ASN A 376 11.91 14.33 -8.55
N PHE A 377 11.11 15.24 -7.99
CA PHE A 377 9.65 15.31 -8.21
C PHE A 377 9.23 15.57 -9.66
N SER A 378 10.12 16.07 -10.51
CA SER A 378 9.85 16.23 -11.95
C SER A 378 9.77 14.89 -12.71
N ASP A 379 10.24 13.80 -12.11
CA ASP A 379 10.14 12.45 -12.67
C ASP A 379 8.75 11.85 -12.37
N ARG A 380 8.10 11.33 -13.42
CA ARG A 380 6.77 10.72 -13.33
C ARG A 380 6.74 9.52 -12.39
N ASP A 381 7.84 8.77 -12.29
CA ASP A 381 7.94 7.65 -11.36
C ASP A 381 7.97 8.16 -9.92
N MET A 382 8.63 9.27 -9.62
CA MET A 382 8.61 9.85 -8.27
C MET A 382 7.21 10.34 -7.89
N ILE A 383 6.47 10.93 -8.84
CA ILE A 383 5.06 11.31 -8.63
C ILE A 383 4.21 10.07 -8.34
N ASN A 384 4.36 8.99 -9.12
CA ASN A 384 3.65 7.72 -8.89
C ASN A 384 3.96 7.12 -7.51
N ALA A 385 5.23 7.15 -7.09
CA ALA A 385 5.63 6.70 -5.76
C ALA A 385 4.96 7.55 -4.67
N LEU A 386 4.97 8.88 -4.80
CA LEU A 386 4.32 9.78 -3.85
C LEU A 386 2.82 9.51 -3.74
N ILE A 387 2.12 9.38 -4.87
CA ILE A 387 0.69 9.03 -4.93
C ILE A 387 0.42 7.77 -4.12
N LYS A 388 1.20 6.70 -4.35
CA LYS A 388 1.03 5.42 -3.63
C LYS A 388 1.25 5.55 -2.13
N ILE A 389 2.23 6.34 -1.68
CA ILE A 389 2.48 6.55 -0.24
C ILE A 389 1.30 7.29 0.39
N ILE A 390 0.78 8.33 -0.26
CA ILE A 390 -0.32 9.15 0.28
C ILE A 390 -1.65 8.36 0.27
N ASP A 391 -1.97 7.69 -0.84
CA ASP A 391 -3.21 6.92 -1.01
C ASP A 391 -3.31 5.76 0.00
N SER A 392 -2.21 5.05 0.21
CA SER A 392 -2.14 3.96 1.19
C SER A 392 -2.24 4.42 2.64
N ARG A 393 -2.10 5.73 2.92
CA ARG A 393 -2.01 6.29 4.27
C ARG A 393 -0.91 5.61 5.11
N SER A 394 0.15 5.15 4.44
CA SER A 394 1.25 4.40 5.06
C SER A 394 2.04 5.22 6.08
N ILE A 395 1.92 6.55 5.99
CA ILE A 395 2.67 7.51 6.81
C ILE A 395 1.68 8.38 7.56
N SER A 396 1.94 8.57 8.87
CA SER A 396 1.11 9.40 9.74
C SER A 396 1.04 10.83 9.20
N SER A 397 -0.16 11.43 9.23
CA SER A 397 -0.38 12.82 8.81
C SER A 397 0.64 13.78 9.43
N ASP A 398 0.96 13.65 10.72
CA ASP A 398 1.86 14.58 11.41
C ASP A 398 3.31 14.56 10.90
N LEU A 399 3.77 13.43 10.37
CA LEU A 399 5.10 13.31 9.79
C LEU A 399 5.22 14.16 8.52
N TRP A 400 4.16 14.20 7.69
CA TRP A 400 4.07 15.07 6.52
C TRP A 400 4.22 16.55 6.88
N TRP A 401 3.49 17.00 7.89
CA TRP A 401 3.50 18.43 8.25
C TRP A 401 4.74 18.87 9.00
N THR A 402 5.32 17.97 9.79
CA THR A 402 6.53 18.28 10.56
C THR A 402 7.76 18.38 9.67
N HIS A 403 7.84 17.57 8.61
CA HIS A 403 9.07 17.43 7.82
C HIS A 403 8.95 17.85 6.35
N PHE A 404 7.74 17.96 5.80
CA PHE A 404 7.52 18.06 4.35
C PHE A 404 6.55 19.16 3.92
N SER A 405 6.15 20.08 4.79
CA SER A 405 5.13 21.09 4.44
C SER A 405 5.54 21.96 3.25
N SER A 406 6.79 22.41 3.18
CA SER A 406 7.29 23.26 2.08
C SER A 406 7.41 22.46 0.78
N GLU A 407 7.82 21.20 0.87
CA GLU A 407 7.94 20.28 -0.26
C GLU A 407 6.56 19.94 -0.84
N LEU A 408 5.56 19.72 0.03
CA LEU A 408 4.17 19.49 -0.36
C LEU A 408 3.57 20.71 -1.07
N GLU A 409 3.83 21.92 -0.57
CA GLU A 409 3.43 23.18 -1.22
C GLU A 409 4.04 23.30 -2.62
N LYS A 410 5.35 23.08 -2.74
CA LYS A 410 6.06 23.15 -4.04
C LYS A 410 5.58 22.09 -5.02
N ALA A 411 5.37 20.85 -4.55
CA ALA A 411 4.85 19.76 -5.35
C ALA A 411 3.44 20.08 -5.86
N LEU A 412 2.57 20.61 -4.98
CA LEU A 412 1.22 21.01 -5.35
C LEU A 412 1.23 22.15 -6.37
N ASP A 413 2.00 23.22 -6.15
CA ASP A 413 2.14 24.32 -7.10
C ASP A 413 2.65 23.82 -8.47
N PHE A 414 3.60 22.88 -8.49
CA PHE A 414 4.07 22.24 -9.70
C PHE A 414 2.94 21.50 -10.44
N GLU A 415 2.20 20.62 -9.75
CA GLU A 415 1.10 19.87 -10.38
C GLU A 415 -0.03 20.79 -10.86
N LEU A 416 -0.39 21.81 -10.08
CA LEU A 416 -1.39 22.80 -10.46
C LEU A 416 -0.99 23.57 -11.72
N LYS A 417 0.31 23.86 -11.90
CA LYS A 417 0.85 24.42 -13.14
C LYS A 417 0.74 23.45 -14.31
N GLN A 418 1.00 22.16 -14.11
CA GLN A 418 0.83 21.15 -15.16
C GLN A 418 -0.64 21.04 -15.60
N ILE A 419 -1.56 20.95 -14.63
CA ILE A 419 -3.00 20.89 -14.88
C ILE A 419 -3.47 22.12 -15.69
N SER A 420 -2.96 23.31 -15.36
CA SER A 420 -3.36 24.54 -16.06
C SER A 420 -2.94 24.60 -17.53
N LYS A 421 -1.91 23.83 -17.94
CA LYS A 421 -1.34 23.83 -19.30
C LYS A 421 -2.01 22.84 -20.26
N VAL A 422 -2.92 22.00 -19.77
CA VAL A 422 -3.52 20.91 -20.56
C VAL A 422 -4.25 21.36 -21.82
N GLY A 423 -4.79 22.58 -21.80
CA GLY A 423 -5.41 23.19 -22.97
C GLY A 423 -4.44 23.47 -24.13
N GLU A 424 -3.12 23.39 -23.90
CA GLU A 424 -2.07 23.74 -24.86
C GLU A 424 -1.25 22.52 -25.33
N SER A 425 -1.03 21.51 -24.49
CA SER A 425 -0.07 20.42 -24.75
C SER A 425 -0.69 19.03 -24.99
N GLY A 426 -1.98 18.80 -24.64
CA GLY A 426 -2.60 17.48 -24.73
C GLY A 426 -1.98 16.42 -23.81
N GLU A 427 -1.21 16.83 -22.81
CA GLU A 427 -0.52 15.95 -21.86
C GLU A 427 -1.50 15.20 -20.94
N ASN A 428 -1.16 13.95 -20.60
CA ASN A 428 -1.91 13.16 -19.64
C ASN A 428 -1.60 13.62 -18.20
N ILE A 429 -2.57 14.31 -17.59
CA ILE A 429 -2.49 14.84 -16.21
C ILE A 429 -3.18 13.97 -15.16
N SER A 430 -3.47 12.70 -15.46
CA SER A 430 -4.16 11.80 -14.53
C SER A 430 -3.44 11.72 -13.17
N ASN A 431 -2.11 11.64 -13.18
CA ASN A 431 -1.31 11.61 -11.94
C ASN A 431 -1.42 12.92 -11.16
N SER A 432 -1.35 14.07 -11.85
CA SER A 432 -1.50 15.39 -11.25
C SER A 432 -2.85 15.54 -10.55
N LEU A 433 -3.94 15.20 -11.24
CA LEU A 433 -5.29 15.23 -10.67
C LEU A 433 -5.43 14.25 -9.51
N LYS A 434 -4.87 13.04 -9.64
CA LYS A 434 -4.90 12.04 -8.57
C LYS A 434 -4.17 12.54 -7.32
N LEU A 435 -3.00 13.16 -7.46
CA LEU A 435 -2.25 13.70 -6.33
C LEU A 435 -3.01 14.84 -5.63
N VAL A 436 -3.58 15.79 -6.40
CA VAL A 436 -4.41 16.88 -5.86
C VAL A 436 -5.61 16.31 -5.11
N SER A 437 -6.32 15.35 -5.70
CA SER A 437 -7.46 14.65 -5.07
C SER A 437 -7.07 14.00 -3.74
N LEU A 438 -5.91 13.33 -3.70
CA LEU A 438 -5.41 12.68 -2.50
C LEU A 438 -5.07 13.66 -1.37
N TYR A 439 -4.64 14.88 -1.68
CA TYR A 439 -4.36 15.89 -0.66
C TYR A 439 -5.65 16.28 0.07
N TYR A 440 -6.73 16.55 -0.68
CA TYR A 440 -8.04 16.84 -0.11
C TYR A 440 -8.69 15.66 0.61
N TYR A 441 -8.32 14.42 0.25
CA TYR A 441 -8.86 13.23 0.88
C TYR A 441 -8.17 12.87 2.19
N ASN A 442 -6.87 13.14 2.30
CA ASN A 442 -6.03 12.66 3.41
C ASN A 442 -5.64 13.73 4.43
N PHE A 443 -5.86 15.01 4.13
CA PHE A 443 -5.51 16.11 5.02
C PHE A 443 -6.71 16.99 5.34
N ASP A 444 -6.72 17.55 6.56
CA ASP A 444 -7.78 18.45 7.01
C ASP A 444 -7.59 19.88 6.47
N LYS A 445 -8.67 20.68 6.56
CA LYS A 445 -8.70 22.08 6.11
C LYS A 445 -7.57 22.91 6.73
N GLU A 446 -7.33 22.77 8.03
CA GLU A 446 -6.34 23.61 8.74
C GLU A 446 -4.92 23.38 8.21
N LYS A 447 -4.59 22.12 7.92
CA LYS A 447 -3.31 21.73 7.34
C LYS A 447 -3.20 22.13 5.87
N LEU A 448 -4.24 21.89 5.06
CA LEU A 448 -4.27 22.27 3.65
C LEU A 448 -4.13 23.79 3.43
N SER A 449 -4.81 24.59 4.24
CA SER A 449 -4.74 26.06 4.17
C SER A 449 -3.35 26.63 4.49
N LYS A 450 -2.41 25.83 5.03
CA LYS A 450 -1.03 26.26 5.28
C LYS A 450 -0.14 26.15 4.05
N ILE A 451 -0.54 25.38 3.04
CA ILE A 451 0.30 25.05 1.88
C ILE A 451 -0.30 25.44 0.52
N PHE A 452 -1.57 25.87 0.44
CA PHE A 452 -2.10 26.48 -0.78
C PHE A 452 -3.37 27.30 -0.53
N ASN A 453 -3.70 28.17 -1.49
CA ASN A 453 -4.97 28.88 -1.56
C ASN A 453 -5.97 28.09 -2.43
N PRO A 454 -7.18 27.76 -1.94
CA PRO A 454 -8.13 26.95 -2.69
C PRO A 454 -8.60 27.63 -4.01
N SER A 455 -8.50 28.96 -4.13
CA SER A 455 -8.72 29.66 -5.41
C SER A 455 -7.71 29.27 -6.49
N GLN A 456 -6.46 28.99 -6.13
CA GLN A 456 -5.44 28.56 -7.10
C GLN A 456 -5.79 27.21 -7.72
N VAL A 457 -6.34 26.29 -6.91
CA VAL A 457 -6.79 24.98 -7.38
C VAL A 457 -7.94 25.13 -8.38
N LEU A 458 -8.96 25.93 -8.04
CA LEU A 458 -10.07 26.19 -8.96
C LEU A 458 -9.59 26.78 -10.28
N ASN A 459 -8.69 27.77 -10.24
CA ASN A 459 -8.17 28.41 -11.44
C ASN A 459 -7.32 27.45 -12.31
N SER A 460 -6.55 26.55 -11.71
CA SER A 460 -5.78 25.56 -12.45
C SER A 460 -6.66 24.54 -13.19
N LEU A 461 -7.84 24.22 -12.68
CA LEU A 461 -8.74 23.22 -13.26
C LEU A 461 -9.49 23.72 -14.52
N VAL A 462 -9.43 25.02 -14.83
CA VAL A 462 -10.12 25.65 -15.97
C VAL A 462 -9.78 24.98 -17.31
N GLY A 463 -8.53 24.60 -17.53
CA GLY A 463 -8.07 23.98 -18.79
C GLY A 463 -8.56 22.54 -19.00
N VAL A 464 -8.85 21.83 -17.90
CA VAL A 464 -9.28 20.42 -17.90
C VAL A 464 -10.72 20.27 -18.38
N ASN A 465 -11.55 21.28 -18.14
CA ASN A 465 -12.97 21.31 -18.52
C ASN A 465 -13.20 21.01 -20.02
N LYS A 466 -12.29 21.47 -20.89
CA LYS A 466 -12.38 21.20 -22.35
C LYS A 466 -12.21 19.72 -22.72
N LEU A 467 -11.70 18.89 -21.80
CA LEU A 467 -11.44 17.46 -21.96
C LEU A 467 -12.34 16.59 -21.05
N ALA A 468 -13.38 17.18 -20.43
CA ALA A 468 -14.10 16.68 -19.26
C ALA A 468 -14.48 15.19 -19.28
N SER A 469 -14.82 14.60 -20.44
CA SER A 469 -15.19 13.17 -20.50
C SER A 469 -14.11 12.18 -20.01
N TYR A 470 -12.83 12.55 -20.05
CA TYR A 470 -11.74 11.63 -19.70
C TYR A 470 -11.31 11.70 -18.22
N TYR A 471 -11.57 12.82 -17.53
CA TYR A 471 -11.12 13.08 -16.16
C TYR A 471 -12.26 13.41 -15.19
N ASP A 472 -13.51 13.16 -15.58
CA ASP A 472 -14.73 13.54 -14.87
C ASP A 472 -14.76 13.03 -13.42
N SER A 473 -14.31 11.78 -13.19
CA SER A 473 -14.28 11.15 -11.87
C SER A 473 -13.37 11.89 -10.89
N GLU A 474 -12.11 12.16 -11.27
CA GLU A 474 -11.16 12.86 -10.42
C GLU A 474 -11.58 14.31 -10.16
N MET A 475 -12.11 14.99 -11.18
CA MET A 475 -12.61 16.36 -11.08
C MET A 475 -13.76 16.46 -10.07
N ARG A 476 -14.74 15.57 -10.17
CA ARG A 476 -15.86 15.49 -9.21
C ARG A 476 -15.39 15.31 -7.78
N ILE A 477 -14.39 14.44 -7.55
CA ILE A 477 -13.83 14.22 -6.22
C ILE A 477 -13.17 15.50 -5.68
N ILE A 478 -12.37 16.18 -6.51
CA ILE A 478 -11.68 17.42 -6.11
C ILE A 478 -12.70 18.50 -5.77
N PHE A 479 -13.66 18.78 -6.66
CA PHE A 479 -14.69 19.78 -6.43
C PHE A 479 -15.55 19.47 -5.22
N GLY A 480 -16.05 18.23 -5.13
CA GLY A 480 -16.87 17.78 -4.00
C GLY A 480 -16.18 18.01 -2.66
N ARG A 481 -14.88 17.67 -2.55
CA ARG A 481 -14.11 17.89 -1.31
C ARG A 481 -13.78 19.34 -1.04
N LEU A 482 -13.43 20.11 -2.08
CA LEU A 482 -13.14 21.53 -1.96
C LEU A 482 -14.36 22.29 -1.41
N PHE A 483 -15.56 22.02 -1.93
CA PHE A 483 -16.80 22.63 -1.43
C PHE A 483 -17.29 22.06 -0.10
N GLN A 484 -16.84 20.85 0.25
CA GLN A 484 -17.11 20.26 1.56
C GLN A 484 -16.27 20.91 2.67
N LEU A 485 -15.04 21.31 2.36
CA LEU A 485 -14.06 21.82 3.34
C LEU A 485 -14.03 23.34 3.43
N TYR A 486 -14.28 24.03 2.32
CA TYR A 486 -14.14 25.48 2.24
C TYR A 486 -15.48 26.17 1.97
N GLU A 487 -15.68 27.31 2.61
CA GLU A 487 -16.79 28.22 2.37
C GLU A 487 -16.42 29.20 1.25
N VAL A 488 -17.42 29.85 0.66
CA VAL A 488 -17.20 30.83 -0.43
C VAL A 488 -16.22 31.95 -0.01
N ASN A 489 -16.26 32.37 1.26
CA ASN A 489 -15.39 33.43 1.79
C ASN A 489 -13.93 33.01 1.95
N ASP A 490 -13.62 31.71 1.87
CA ASP A 490 -12.24 31.22 1.88
C ASP A 490 -11.53 31.41 0.52
N PHE A 491 -12.26 31.87 -0.51
CA PHE A 491 -11.76 32.03 -1.86
C PHE A 491 -11.48 33.50 -2.15
N ASP A 492 -10.27 33.76 -2.66
CA ASP A 492 -10.01 34.99 -3.38
C ASP A 492 -10.68 34.94 -4.75
N LEU A 493 -11.82 35.59 -4.85
CA LEU A 493 -12.64 35.64 -6.06
C LEU A 493 -12.01 36.45 -7.19
N ALA A 494 -11.00 37.28 -6.90
CA ALA A 494 -10.27 37.99 -7.94
C ALA A 494 -9.39 37.06 -8.80
N ILE A 495 -9.03 35.89 -8.25
CA ILE A 495 -8.26 34.85 -8.94
C ILE A 495 -9.13 34.01 -9.89
N ILE A 496 -10.45 33.99 -9.69
CA ILE A 496 -11.38 33.14 -10.44
C ILE A 496 -12.08 33.95 -11.54
N SER A 497 -11.58 33.87 -12.78
CA SER A 497 -11.95 34.78 -13.88
C SER A 497 -12.67 34.13 -15.08
N ASN A 498 -13.15 32.89 -14.97
CA ASN A 498 -13.68 32.15 -16.13
C ASN A 498 -15.10 31.61 -15.94
N ASP A 499 -16.04 32.12 -16.73
CA ASP A 499 -17.47 31.72 -16.75
C ASP A 499 -17.68 30.23 -17.10
N ILE A 500 -16.81 29.65 -17.93
CA ILE A 500 -16.89 28.22 -18.33
C ILE A 500 -16.63 27.29 -17.13
N LEU A 501 -15.81 27.71 -16.16
CA LEU A 501 -15.55 26.94 -14.95
C LEU A 501 -16.78 26.87 -14.04
N PHE A 502 -17.59 27.93 -14.00
CA PHE A 502 -18.77 28.00 -13.14
C PHE A 502 -19.88 27.04 -13.59
N ASP A 503 -20.03 26.80 -14.89
CA ASP A 503 -20.99 25.82 -15.42
C ASP A 503 -20.65 24.37 -15.01
N GLN A 504 -19.37 23.99 -15.06
CA GLN A 504 -18.93 22.65 -14.63
C GLN A 504 -19.00 22.52 -13.10
N ILE A 505 -18.52 23.53 -12.36
CA ILE A 505 -18.67 23.59 -10.91
C ILE A 505 -20.15 23.40 -10.52
N PHE A 506 -21.08 24.00 -11.28
CA PHE A 506 -22.50 23.86 -11.03
C PHE A 506 -22.99 22.42 -11.27
N ASP A 507 -22.55 21.74 -12.33
CA ASP A 507 -22.88 20.33 -12.57
C ASP A 507 -22.36 19.41 -11.46
N ASP A 508 -21.13 19.65 -11.01
CA ASP A 508 -20.51 18.86 -9.94
C ASP A 508 -21.14 19.15 -8.57
N LEU A 509 -21.50 20.40 -8.30
CA LEU A 509 -22.29 20.78 -7.12
C LEU A 509 -23.69 20.16 -7.18
N TYR A 510 -24.34 20.13 -8.35
CA TYR A 510 -25.65 19.50 -8.54
C TYR A 510 -25.58 17.99 -8.22
N TYR A 511 -24.53 17.31 -8.70
CA TYR A 511 -24.30 15.88 -8.39
C TYR A 511 -24.00 15.67 -6.89
N THR A 512 -23.07 16.45 -6.34
CA THR A 512 -22.62 16.33 -4.93
C THR A 512 -23.72 16.76 -3.95
N TYR A 513 -24.63 17.66 -4.34
CA TYR A 513 -25.76 18.11 -3.52
C TYR A 513 -26.62 16.96 -3.01
N PHE A 514 -26.86 15.95 -3.86
CA PHE A 514 -27.60 14.76 -3.49
C PHE A 514 -26.76 13.75 -2.68
N GLU A 515 -25.44 13.70 -2.89
CA GLU A 515 -24.55 12.83 -2.08
C GLU A 515 -24.33 13.38 -0.66
N ASN A 516 -24.09 14.70 -0.54
CA ASN A 516 -23.90 15.44 0.72
C ASN A 516 -25.15 15.51 1.60
N TYR A 517 -26.32 15.13 1.07
CA TYR A 517 -27.55 14.88 1.83
C TYR A 517 -27.30 13.93 3.00
N THR A 518 -26.59 12.83 2.72
CA THR A 518 -26.30 11.76 3.69
C THR A 518 -25.30 12.19 4.76
N TRP A 519 -24.55 13.27 4.52
CA TRP A 519 -23.41 13.68 5.36
C TRP A 519 -23.64 14.99 6.13
N GLY A 520 -24.82 15.60 6.03
CA GLY A 520 -25.20 16.79 6.80
C GLY A 520 -24.48 18.08 6.41
N LYS A 521 -23.98 18.19 5.16
CA LYS A 521 -23.21 19.36 4.67
C LYS A 521 -23.90 20.13 3.54
N ARG A 522 -25.21 20.00 3.46
CA ARG A 522 -26.03 20.53 2.36
C ARG A 522 -26.05 22.06 2.30
N ASP A 523 -25.99 22.73 3.45
CA ASP A 523 -26.01 24.19 3.53
C ASP A 523 -24.77 24.79 2.87
N ASN A 524 -23.59 24.20 3.07
CA ASN A 524 -22.35 24.62 2.39
C ASN A 524 -22.48 24.46 0.87
N THR A 525 -23.02 23.33 0.40
CA THR A 525 -23.25 23.12 -1.04
C THR A 525 -24.25 24.14 -1.60
N LEU A 526 -25.30 24.51 -0.87
CA LEU A 526 -26.26 25.53 -1.30
C LEU A 526 -25.67 26.94 -1.33
N SER A 527 -24.81 27.30 -0.36
CA SER A 527 -24.07 28.56 -0.40
C SER A 527 -23.17 28.64 -1.63
N TRP A 528 -22.51 27.54 -1.98
CA TRP A 528 -21.73 27.40 -3.21
C TRP A 528 -22.59 27.52 -4.47
N MET A 529 -23.71 26.80 -4.54
CA MET A 529 -24.63 26.90 -5.68
C MET A 529 -25.17 28.31 -5.84
N SER A 530 -25.51 29.01 -4.76
CA SER A 530 -25.95 30.40 -4.79
C SER A 530 -24.89 31.32 -5.39
N PHE A 531 -23.64 31.14 -4.97
CA PHE A 531 -22.51 31.92 -5.46
C PHE A 531 -22.22 31.66 -6.95
N VAL A 532 -22.19 30.38 -7.33
CA VAL A 532 -21.91 29.94 -8.70
C VAL A 532 -23.04 30.35 -9.65
N PHE A 533 -24.30 30.33 -9.20
CA PHE A 533 -25.48 30.70 -9.98
C PHE A 533 -25.42 32.14 -10.53
N GLU A 534 -24.75 33.06 -9.83
CA GLU A 534 -24.50 34.41 -10.33
C GLU A 534 -23.69 34.40 -11.64
N LYS A 535 -22.86 33.38 -11.83
CA LYS A 535 -21.83 33.31 -12.88
C LYS A 535 -22.05 32.20 -13.90
N ILE A 536 -23.05 31.33 -13.72
CA ILE A 536 -23.40 30.31 -14.73
C ILE A 536 -24.07 30.92 -15.96
N SER A 537 -23.95 30.21 -17.07
CA SER A 537 -24.61 30.51 -18.34
C SER A 537 -26.11 30.22 -18.31
N ASN A 538 -26.87 30.82 -19.24
CA ASN A 538 -28.32 30.63 -19.32
C ASN A 538 -28.73 29.18 -19.58
N THR A 539 -27.89 28.35 -20.21
CA THR A 539 -28.20 26.93 -20.43
C THR A 539 -28.18 26.13 -19.13
N LYS A 540 -27.42 26.55 -18.12
CA LYS A 540 -27.38 25.93 -16.79
C LYS A 540 -28.44 26.45 -15.83
N VAL A 541 -28.97 27.64 -16.07
CA VAL A 541 -30.15 28.18 -15.36
C VAL A 541 -31.33 27.21 -15.48
N HIS A 542 -31.50 26.60 -16.67
CA HIS A 542 -32.50 25.56 -16.87
C HIS A 542 -32.32 24.36 -15.95
N SER A 543 -31.11 23.81 -15.83
CA SER A 543 -30.81 22.68 -14.94
C SER A 543 -31.08 23.00 -13.46
N PHE A 544 -30.89 24.24 -13.03
CA PHE A 544 -31.26 24.69 -11.69
C PHE A 544 -32.77 24.73 -11.47
N SER A 545 -33.54 25.17 -12.48
CA SER A 545 -35.01 25.14 -12.39
C SER A 545 -35.54 23.70 -12.22
N GLN A 546 -34.93 22.74 -12.91
CA GLN A 546 -35.23 21.32 -12.75
C GLN A 546 -34.80 20.77 -11.38
N LEU A 547 -33.70 21.28 -10.80
CA LEU A 547 -33.31 20.94 -9.42
C LEU A 547 -34.40 21.34 -8.43
N ILE A 548 -34.84 22.61 -8.52
CA ILE A 548 -35.90 23.17 -7.68
C ILE A 548 -37.16 22.33 -7.80
N GLU A 549 -37.58 22.03 -9.03
CA GLU A 549 -38.75 21.21 -9.30
C GLU A 549 -38.63 19.82 -8.67
N ARG A 550 -37.50 19.14 -8.86
CA ARG A 550 -37.25 17.79 -8.31
C ARG A 550 -37.22 17.79 -6.79
N GLU A 551 -36.57 18.78 -6.20
CA GLU A 551 -36.46 18.95 -4.75
C GLU A 551 -37.83 19.21 -4.12
N PHE A 552 -38.63 20.07 -4.75
CA PHE A 552 -39.90 20.54 -4.19
C PHE A 552 -41.07 19.61 -4.51
N LYS A 553 -40.92 18.70 -5.47
CA LYS A 553 -41.87 17.62 -5.74
C LYS A 553 -41.53 16.31 -5.02
N ASN A 554 -40.40 16.22 -4.33
CA ASN A 554 -40.06 15.02 -3.57
C ASN A 554 -40.82 14.98 -2.22
N PRO A 555 -41.81 14.11 -2.04
CA PRO A 555 -42.67 14.10 -0.84
C PRO A 555 -41.94 13.67 0.43
N GLU A 556 -40.75 13.05 0.30
CA GLU A 556 -39.95 12.61 1.45
C GLU A 556 -39.09 13.74 2.02
N PHE A 557 -38.98 14.90 1.35
CA PHE A 557 -37.90 15.81 1.66
C PHE A 557 -38.18 17.29 1.40
N HIS A 558 -38.32 18.08 2.48
CA HIS A 558 -38.21 19.55 2.44
C HIS A 558 -37.61 20.11 3.74
N SER A 559 -36.61 20.98 3.63
CA SER A 559 -36.11 21.81 4.74
C SER A 559 -36.48 23.27 4.49
N GLY A 560 -36.99 23.97 5.51
CA GLY A 560 -37.34 25.39 5.39
C GLY A 560 -36.14 26.25 4.99
N THR A 561 -34.96 25.97 5.52
CA THR A 561 -33.70 26.66 5.19
C THR A 561 -33.29 26.46 3.72
N VAL A 562 -33.46 25.24 3.21
CA VAL A 562 -33.17 24.90 1.81
C VAL A 562 -34.15 25.61 0.87
N ALA A 563 -35.44 25.57 1.21
CA ALA A 563 -36.49 26.24 0.45
C ALA A 563 -36.26 27.76 0.39
N ASP A 564 -36.02 28.40 1.54
CA ASP A 564 -35.69 29.83 1.61
C ASP A 564 -34.48 30.19 0.75
N SER A 565 -33.43 29.34 0.76
CA SER A 565 -32.20 29.60 -0.01
C SER A 565 -32.43 29.51 -1.51
N MET A 566 -33.11 28.46 -1.98
CA MET A 566 -33.45 28.30 -3.40
C MET A 566 -34.38 29.41 -3.91
N PHE A 567 -35.38 29.80 -3.12
CA PHE A 567 -36.26 30.92 -3.45
C PHE A 567 -35.53 32.26 -3.42
N ALA A 568 -34.56 32.44 -2.53
CA ALA A 568 -33.72 33.64 -2.50
C ALA A 568 -32.84 33.75 -3.76
N ILE A 569 -32.25 32.64 -4.22
CA ILE A 569 -31.49 32.60 -5.49
C ILE A 569 -32.41 32.99 -6.64
N PHE A 570 -33.56 32.34 -6.79
CA PHE A 570 -34.51 32.68 -7.86
C PHE A 570 -34.93 34.14 -7.80
N SER A 571 -35.35 34.62 -6.62
CA SER A 571 -35.81 36.01 -6.45
C SER A 571 -34.72 37.04 -6.80
N LYS A 572 -33.45 36.71 -6.52
CA LYS A 572 -32.32 37.61 -6.78
C LYS A 572 -31.95 37.64 -8.27
N TYR A 573 -32.12 36.53 -8.97
CA TYR A 573 -31.69 36.36 -10.36
C TYR A 573 -32.84 36.03 -11.31
N GLU A 574 -34.06 36.48 -11.00
CA GLU A 574 -35.29 36.17 -11.73
C GLU A 574 -35.18 36.46 -13.24
N LEU A 575 -34.46 37.52 -13.60
CA LEU A 575 -34.23 37.93 -14.99
C LEU A 575 -33.39 36.95 -15.81
N LYS A 576 -32.67 36.02 -15.16
CA LYS A 576 -31.93 34.96 -15.85
C LYS A 576 -32.82 33.78 -16.29
N PHE A 577 -34.01 33.64 -15.72
CA PHE A 577 -34.92 32.55 -16.01
C PHE A 577 -35.84 32.93 -17.17
N ASP A 578 -36.08 31.98 -18.08
CA ASP A 578 -37.10 32.14 -19.11
C ASP A 578 -38.50 31.93 -18.50
N ASP A 579 -39.52 32.49 -19.14
CA ASP A 579 -40.90 32.44 -18.63
C ASP A 579 -41.42 31.02 -18.30
N PRO A 580 -41.11 29.96 -19.08
CA PRO A 580 -41.46 28.59 -18.71
C PRO A 580 -40.83 28.13 -17.39
N GLU A 581 -39.61 28.56 -17.10
CA GLU A 581 -38.88 28.17 -15.88
C GLU A 581 -39.40 28.91 -14.66
N LYS A 582 -39.72 30.20 -14.82
CA LYS A 582 -40.40 30.99 -13.78
C LYS A 582 -41.72 30.34 -13.39
N LEU A 583 -42.48 29.87 -14.39
CA LEU A 583 -43.74 29.16 -14.15
C LEU A 583 -43.52 27.86 -13.38
N ILE A 584 -42.52 27.04 -13.75
CA ILE A 584 -42.17 25.80 -13.02
C ILE A 584 -41.87 26.08 -11.55
N ILE A 585 -41.07 27.13 -11.28
CA ILE A 585 -40.65 27.48 -9.93
C ILE A 585 -41.82 28.03 -9.11
N TYR A 586 -42.68 28.85 -9.71
CA TYR A 586 -43.88 29.38 -9.07
C TYR A 586 -44.90 28.26 -8.74
N GLU A 587 -45.14 27.34 -9.68
CA GLU A 587 -46.02 26.19 -9.43
C GLU A 587 -45.43 25.23 -8.38
N SER A 588 -44.11 25.06 -8.35
CA SER A 588 -43.43 24.30 -7.28
C SER A 588 -43.58 24.98 -5.92
N ALA A 589 -43.54 26.32 -5.85
CA ALA A 589 -43.81 27.06 -4.62
C ALA A 589 -45.26 26.92 -4.15
N LYS A 590 -46.25 27.01 -5.05
CA LYS A 590 -47.66 26.75 -4.69
C LYS A 590 -47.84 25.34 -4.14
N TYR A 591 -47.25 24.35 -4.81
CA TYR A 591 -47.27 22.97 -4.34
C TYR A 591 -46.70 22.85 -2.92
N LEU A 592 -45.55 23.46 -2.62
CA LEU A 592 -44.97 23.44 -1.27
C LEU A 592 -45.81 24.17 -0.22
N ASN A 593 -46.44 25.31 -0.58
CA ASN A 593 -47.32 26.02 0.34
C ASN A 593 -48.53 25.16 0.75
N GLU A 594 -49.06 24.37 -0.18
CA GLU A 594 -50.22 23.50 0.04
C GLU A 594 -49.86 22.14 0.65
N LYS A 595 -48.76 21.54 0.21
CA LYS A 595 -48.38 20.13 0.47
C LYS A 595 -47.07 19.96 1.21
N GLY A 596 -46.38 21.05 1.56
CA GLY A 596 -45.11 21.01 2.28
C GLY A 596 -45.20 20.23 3.59
N ILE A 597 -44.18 19.42 3.85
CA ILE A 597 -44.15 18.44 4.94
C ILE A 597 -44.16 19.07 6.34
N ASN A 598 -43.72 20.33 6.47
CA ASN A 598 -43.70 21.08 7.72
C ASN A 598 -44.03 22.57 7.51
N GLU A 599 -44.39 23.26 8.59
CA GLU A 599 -44.83 24.66 8.56
C GLU A 599 -43.73 25.65 8.13
N PHE A 600 -42.45 25.35 8.38
CA PHE A 600 -41.35 26.21 7.93
C PHE A 600 -41.26 26.24 6.41
N VAL A 601 -41.37 25.08 5.76
CA VAL A 601 -41.35 24.95 4.29
C VAL A 601 -42.53 25.67 3.66
N LYS A 602 -43.74 25.47 4.22
CA LYS A 602 -44.94 26.18 3.75
C LYS A 602 -44.78 27.69 3.91
N TYR A 603 -44.21 28.14 5.02
CA TYR A 603 -43.97 29.55 5.29
C TYR A 603 -42.98 30.17 4.31
N SER A 604 -41.87 29.49 4.01
CA SER A 604 -40.89 29.89 2.98
C SER A 604 -41.54 30.04 1.61
N ALA A 605 -42.33 29.04 1.19
CA ALA A 605 -43.05 29.07 -0.07
C ALA A 605 -44.11 30.19 -0.12
N LYS A 606 -44.87 30.38 0.96
CA LYS A 606 -45.85 31.46 1.09
C LYS A 606 -45.20 32.84 0.96
N ARG A 607 -44.06 33.06 1.63
CA ARG A 607 -43.32 34.33 1.55
C ARG A 607 -42.86 34.62 0.13
N PHE A 608 -42.40 33.59 -0.57
CA PHE A 608 -41.98 33.71 -1.95
C PHE A 608 -43.13 34.05 -2.90
N ILE A 609 -44.26 33.33 -2.80
CA ILE A 609 -45.46 33.58 -3.62
C ILE A 609 -45.95 35.01 -3.41
N VAL A 610 -46.10 35.45 -2.16
CA VAL A 610 -46.52 36.82 -1.84
C VAL A 610 -45.54 37.84 -2.43
N LYS A 611 -44.23 37.57 -2.40
CA LYS A 611 -43.25 38.50 -2.97
C LYS A 611 -43.38 38.62 -4.50
N ILE A 612 -43.71 37.53 -5.20
CA ILE A 612 -43.93 37.53 -6.65
C ILE A 612 -45.25 38.20 -7.00
N ASP A 613 -46.35 37.88 -6.31
CA ASP A 613 -47.68 38.43 -6.61
C ASP A 613 -47.77 39.96 -6.39
N TYR A 614 -46.80 40.56 -5.68
CA TYR A 614 -46.71 42.00 -5.40
C TYR A 614 -45.76 42.77 -6.36
N ASN A 615 -44.96 42.09 -7.17
CA ASN A 615 -44.09 42.66 -8.19
C ASN A 615 -44.70 42.47 -9.58
#